data_AF-A0A928WCR1-F1
#
_entry.id   AF-A0A928WCR1-F1
#
_cell.length_a   1.000
_cell.length_b   1.000
_cell.length_c   1.000
_cell.angle_alpha   90.00
_cell.angle_beta   90.00
_cell.angle_gamma   90.00
#
_symmetry.space_group_name_H-M   'P 1'
#
loop_
_entity.id
_entity.type
_entity.pdbx_description
1 polymer ?
#
loop_
_entity_poly.entity_id
_entity_poly.type
_entity_poly.pdbx_seq_one_letter_code
_entity_poly.pdbx_strand_id
1 'polypeptide(L)'
;MIQRLLRFKHKKSFDRGFTTLEVLVSIIIALAFVSVAMQSFVLAMAMKVQAQEKQRANQLIQEDLEAVNNLASNVAEDHDNKCNPVATTSPTRTAYENSYAYELWEDIDAVTAPTVNLLIASDGTTSGKRLGLIRNQINDLSDPSPVEDAPYRTLKINYQVRELDSSDNPIGDVIAKRYVEVIPDVALQCP
;
A
#
# COMPACT_ATOMS: atom_id res chain seq x y z
N MET A 1 -39.58 22.00 93.03
CA MET A 1 -40.61 21.47 92.13
C MET A 1 -40.06 21.48 90.72
N ILE A 2 -39.72 20.29 90.20
CA ILE A 2 -39.86 19.86 88.80
C ILE A 2 -39.04 20.66 87.76
N GLN A 3 -37.87 20.12 87.36
CA GLN A 3 -37.68 19.30 86.14
C GLN A 3 -37.83 20.11 84.83
N ARG A 4 -36.72 20.23 84.09
CA ARG A 4 -36.63 19.75 82.69
C ARG A 4 -35.18 19.84 82.19
N LEU A 5 -34.48 18.73 82.38
CA LEU A 5 -33.28 18.36 81.64
C LEU A 5 -33.63 18.25 80.15
N LEU A 6 -33.16 19.20 79.35
CA LEU A 6 -33.12 19.09 77.90
C LEU A 6 -32.07 18.04 77.51
N ARG A 7 -32.52 16.81 77.27
CA ARG A 7 -31.72 15.76 76.62
C ARG A 7 -31.44 16.17 75.18
N PHE A 8 -30.22 16.66 74.91
CA PHE A 8 -29.70 16.70 73.56
C PHE A 8 -29.50 15.28 73.05
N LYS A 9 -30.43 14.84 72.20
CA LYS A 9 -30.33 13.57 71.48
C LYS A 9 -29.28 13.74 70.39
N HIS A 10 -28.06 13.28 70.65
CA HIS A 10 -26.99 13.22 69.66
C HIS A 10 -27.45 12.29 68.52
N LYS A 11 -27.88 12.85 67.38
CA LYS A 11 -28.08 12.07 66.15
C LYS A 11 -26.69 11.64 65.69
N LYS A 12 -26.38 10.35 65.78
CA LYS A 12 -25.18 9.78 65.13
C LYS A 12 -25.32 10.00 63.62
N SER A 13 -24.41 10.76 63.02
CA SER A 13 -24.32 10.96 61.58
C SER A 13 -23.82 9.68 60.92
N PHE A 14 -24.70 8.97 60.20
CA PHE A 14 -24.35 7.77 59.42
C PHE A 14 -23.76 8.11 58.04
N ASP A 15 -23.65 9.40 57.69
CA ASP A 15 -23.29 9.87 56.34
C ASP A 15 -21.79 9.77 56.00
N ARG A 16 -20.90 9.63 56.99
CA ARG A 16 -19.45 9.58 56.77
C ARG A 16 -18.94 8.24 56.20
N GLY A 17 -19.64 7.14 56.42
CA GLY A 17 -19.27 5.82 55.85
C GLY A 17 -19.77 5.60 54.42
N PHE A 18 -20.82 6.33 54.02
CA PHE A 18 -21.44 6.24 52.71
C PHE A 18 -20.57 6.93 51.63
N THR A 19 -19.97 8.08 51.95
CA THR A 19 -19.11 8.84 51.03
C THR A 19 -17.80 8.13 50.67
N THR A 20 -17.18 7.37 51.59
CA THR A 20 -15.93 6.65 51.28
C THR A 20 -16.16 5.44 50.36
N LEU A 21 -17.33 4.79 50.46
CA LEU A 21 -17.71 3.68 49.60
C LEU A 21 -18.03 4.18 48.17
N GLU A 22 -18.74 5.31 48.06
CA GLU A 22 -19.04 5.95 46.78
C GLU A 22 -17.78 6.37 46.00
N VAL A 23 -16.80 6.93 46.70
CA VAL A 23 -15.50 7.29 46.11
C VAL A 23 -14.75 6.04 45.63
N LEU A 24 -14.77 4.95 46.41
CA LEU A 24 -14.16 3.68 46.01
C LEU A 24 -14.79 3.09 44.75
N VAL A 25 -16.12 3.08 44.69
CA VAL A 25 -16.86 2.59 43.51
C VAL A 25 -16.57 3.47 42.29
N SER A 26 -16.50 4.79 42.46
CA SER A 26 -16.17 5.73 41.38
C SER A 26 -14.77 5.50 40.83
N ILE A 27 -13.78 5.26 41.70
CA ILE A 27 -12.40 4.94 41.28
C ILE A 27 -12.35 3.61 40.52
N ILE A 28 -13.07 2.59 40.99
CA ILE A 28 -13.13 1.29 40.31
C ILE A 28 -13.72 1.43 38.90
N ILE A 29 -14.82 2.20 38.76
CA ILE A 29 -15.44 2.46 37.46
C ILE A 29 -14.49 3.24 36.56
N ALA A 30 -13.82 4.29 37.08
CA ALA A 30 -12.86 5.06 36.31
C ALA A 30 -11.67 4.21 35.83
N LEU A 31 -11.12 3.34 36.69
CA LEU A 31 -10.04 2.42 36.32
C LEU A 31 -10.47 1.41 35.26
N ALA A 32 -11.70 0.91 35.34
CA ALA A 32 -12.25 0.02 34.32
C ALA A 32 -12.34 0.75 32.96
N PHE A 33 -12.85 1.98 32.93
CA PHE A 33 -12.91 2.78 31.71
C PHE A 33 -11.52 3.08 31.11
N VAL A 34 -10.56 3.49 31.95
CA VAL A 34 -9.19 3.76 31.49
C VAL A 34 -8.53 2.51 30.91
N SER A 35 -8.73 1.36 31.57
CA SER A 35 -8.19 0.08 31.10
C SER A 35 -8.71 -0.28 29.71
N VAL A 36 -10.02 -0.14 29.48
CA VAL A 36 -10.65 -0.40 28.18
C VAL A 36 -10.20 0.61 27.12
N ALA A 37 -10.08 1.89 27.49
CA ALA A 37 -9.63 2.94 26.58
C ALA A 37 -8.19 2.72 26.10
N MET A 38 -7.27 2.35 27.00
CA MET A 38 -5.87 2.06 26.64
C MET A 38 -5.77 0.90 25.65
N GLN A 39 -6.54 -0.17 25.87
CA GLN A 39 -6.54 -1.31 24.95
C GLN A 39 -7.07 -0.92 23.56
N SER A 40 -8.13 -0.11 23.52
CA SER A 40 -8.71 0.39 22.27
C SER A 40 -7.74 1.29 21.49
N PHE A 41 -6.96 2.11 22.19
CA PHE A 41 -5.96 2.99 21.59
C PHE A 41 -4.82 2.21 20.92
N VAL A 42 -4.29 1.18 21.58
CA VAL A 42 -3.24 0.33 21.01
C VAL A 42 -3.73 -0.38 19.75
N LEU A 43 -4.97 -0.89 19.78
CA LEU A 43 -5.59 -1.50 18.60
C LEU A 43 -5.73 -0.50 17.45
N ALA A 44 -6.18 0.73 17.73
CA ALA A 44 -6.32 1.77 16.73
C ALA A 44 -4.96 2.17 16.12
N MET A 45 -3.90 2.24 16.93
CA MET A 45 -2.54 2.48 16.45
C MET A 45 -2.06 1.36 15.51
N ALA A 46 -2.30 0.09 15.87
CA ALA A 46 -1.95 -1.04 15.02
C ALA A 46 -2.66 -0.97 13.65
N MET A 47 -3.96 -0.69 13.64
CA MET A 47 -4.72 -0.50 12.39
C MET A 47 -4.21 0.68 11.58
N LYS A 48 -3.85 1.80 12.23
CA LYS A 48 -3.30 2.97 11.56
C LYS A 48 -2.00 2.66 10.81
N VAL A 49 -1.08 1.93 11.43
CA VAL A 49 0.20 1.54 10.78
C VAL A 49 -0.06 0.68 9.56
N GLN A 50 -0.95 -0.30 9.67
CA GLN A 50 -1.33 -1.15 8.54
C GLN A 50 -1.98 -0.34 7.40
N ALA A 51 -2.83 0.63 7.74
CA ALA A 51 -3.45 1.51 6.76
C ALA A 51 -2.42 2.40 6.06
N GLN A 52 -1.43 2.92 6.79
CA GLN A 52 -0.34 3.71 6.24
C GLN A 52 0.52 2.89 5.27
N GLU A 53 0.83 1.63 5.62
CA GLU A 53 1.57 0.71 4.75
C GLU A 53 0.84 0.49 3.42
N LYS A 54 -0.47 0.20 3.47
CA LYS A 54 -1.29 0.03 2.27
C LYS A 54 -1.44 1.32 1.46
N GLN A 55 -1.58 2.47 2.12
CA GLN A 55 -1.69 3.76 1.44
C GLN A 55 -0.39 4.07 0.70
N ARG A 56 0.76 3.86 1.34
CA ARG A 56 2.06 4.11 0.72
C ARG A 56 2.35 3.15 -0.43
N ALA A 57 1.98 1.87 -0.28
CA ALA A 57 2.07 0.90 -1.36
C ALA A 57 1.24 1.32 -2.59
N ASN A 58 0.00 1.77 -2.38
CA ASN A 58 -0.82 2.28 -3.48
C ASN A 58 -0.28 3.58 -4.10
N GLN A 59 0.38 4.42 -3.30
CA GLN A 59 1.03 5.63 -3.80
C GLN A 59 2.22 5.28 -4.70
N LEU A 60 3.08 4.35 -4.29
CA LEU A 60 4.19 3.86 -5.13
C LEU A 60 3.72 3.35 -6.50
N ILE A 61 2.64 2.55 -6.51
CA ILE A 61 2.06 2.04 -7.75
C ILE A 61 1.54 3.19 -8.63
N GLN A 62 0.94 4.23 -8.05
CA GLN A 62 0.42 5.37 -8.81
C GLN A 62 1.53 6.23 -9.39
N GLU A 63 2.53 6.57 -8.59
CA GLU A 63 3.70 7.35 -9.04
C GLU A 63 4.44 6.63 -10.18
N ASP A 64 4.60 5.30 -10.07
CA ASP A 64 5.22 4.50 -11.13
C ASP A 64 4.33 4.40 -12.37
N LEU A 65 3.02 4.21 -12.21
CA LEU A 65 2.09 4.15 -13.34
C LEU A 65 2.08 5.48 -14.11
N GLU A 66 2.16 6.61 -13.42
CA GLU A 66 2.30 7.93 -14.05
C GLU A 66 3.62 8.04 -14.83
N ALA A 67 4.73 7.55 -14.27
CA ALA A 67 6.01 7.50 -14.96
C ALA A 67 5.97 6.60 -16.21
N VAL A 68 5.38 5.41 -16.09
CA VAL A 68 5.16 4.48 -17.21
C VAL A 68 4.28 5.12 -18.28
N ASN A 69 3.22 5.82 -17.89
CA ASN A 69 2.35 6.51 -18.85
C ASN A 69 3.07 7.65 -19.58
N ASN A 70 3.96 8.36 -18.88
CA ASN A 70 4.81 9.38 -19.50
C ASN A 70 5.78 8.74 -20.51
N LEU A 71 6.41 7.61 -20.17
CA LEU A 71 7.25 6.87 -21.11
C LEU A 71 6.44 6.38 -22.31
N ALA A 72 5.24 5.82 -22.08
CA ALA A 72 4.33 5.36 -23.13
C ALA A 72 3.93 6.46 -24.12
N SER A 73 3.87 7.72 -23.67
CA SER A 73 3.58 8.88 -24.52
C SER A 73 4.78 9.34 -25.36
N ASN A 74 6.00 8.96 -24.98
CA ASN A 74 7.25 9.36 -25.63
C ASN A 74 7.95 8.23 -26.39
N VAL A 75 7.31 7.05 -26.52
CA VAL A 75 7.83 5.94 -27.32
C VAL A 75 8.05 6.42 -28.76
N ALA A 76 9.18 6.03 -29.35
CA ALA A 76 9.55 6.47 -30.68
C ALA A 76 8.53 5.99 -31.73
N GLU A 77 8.18 6.88 -32.67
CA GLU A 77 7.35 6.56 -33.81
C GLU A 77 8.15 5.71 -34.82
N ASP A 78 8.02 4.38 -34.72
CA ASP A 78 8.49 3.43 -35.73
C ASP A 78 7.29 2.64 -36.30
N HIS A 79 6.63 3.23 -37.30
CA HIS A 79 5.38 2.73 -37.87
C HIS A 79 5.54 1.51 -38.79
N ASP A 80 6.74 1.23 -39.29
CA ASP A 80 6.89 0.32 -40.43
C ASP A 80 6.80 -1.17 -40.06
N ASN A 81 7.15 -1.56 -38.81
CA ASN A 81 7.13 -2.96 -38.39
C ASN A 81 6.44 -3.24 -37.04
N LYS A 82 6.12 -2.23 -36.24
CA LYS A 82 5.62 -2.43 -34.86
C LYS A 82 4.10 -2.49 -34.72
N CYS A 83 3.38 -1.92 -35.69
CA CYS A 83 1.92 -1.94 -35.75
C CYS A 83 1.31 -3.32 -36.08
N ASN A 84 2.06 -4.10 -36.85
CA ASN A 84 1.76 -5.47 -37.21
C ASN A 84 3.06 -6.29 -37.15
N PRO A 85 3.53 -6.63 -35.95
CA PRO A 85 4.82 -7.24 -35.80
C PRO A 85 4.83 -8.65 -36.40
N VAL A 86 5.87 -8.96 -37.15
CA VAL A 86 6.09 -10.29 -37.73
C VAL A 86 7.23 -10.96 -36.98
N ALA A 87 7.13 -12.26 -36.74
CA ALA A 87 8.24 -13.05 -36.19
C ALA A 87 9.39 -13.12 -37.22
N THR A 88 10.55 -12.55 -36.92
CA THR A 88 11.64 -12.37 -37.90
C THR A 88 12.78 -13.40 -37.80
N THR A 89 12.77 -14.35 -36.85
CA THR A 89 13.89 -15.31 -36.69
C THR A 89 13.46 -16.73 -36.32
N SER A 90 14.31 -17.72 -36.67
CA SER A 90 14.19 -19.14 -36.33
C SER A 90 15.23 -19.52 -35.26
N PRO A 91 14.89 -20.23 -34.16
CA PRO A 91 13.55 -20.76 -33.83
C PRO A 91 12.57 -19.61 -33.57
N THR A 92 11.31 -19.78 -34.01
CA THR A 92 10.28 -18.73 -34.04
C THR A 92 10.18 -18.00 -32.71
N ARG A 93 10.82 -16.83 -32.61
CA ARG A 93 10.54 -15.89 -31.52
C ARG A 93 9.17 -15.29 -31.79
N THR A 94 8.39 -15.06 -30.75
CA THR A 94 7.04 -14.51 -30.90
C THR A 94 7.14 -13.12 -31.52
N ALA A 95 6.10 -12.67 -32.22
CA ALA A 95 6.06 -11.32 -32.78
C ALA A 95 6.11 -10.22 -31.70
N TYR A 96 6.08 -10.59 -30.42
CA TYR A 96 6.20 -9.67 -29.29
C TYR A 96 7.45 -8.79 -29.34
N GLU A 97 8.58 -9.36 -29.72
CA GLU A 97 9.90 -8.70 -29.70
C GLU A 97 9.97 -7.48 -30.63
N ASN A 98 9.15 -7.47 -31.68
CA ASN A 98 9.08 -6.38 -32.65
C ASN A 98 7.89 -5.43 -32.38
N SER A 99 7.32 -5.42 -31.18
CA SER A 99 6.11 -4.67 -30.84
C SER A 99 6.35 -3.42 -29.99
N TYR A 100 5.37 -2.51 -29.97
CA TYR A 100 5.39 -1.34 -29.09
C TYR A 100 5.34 -1.70 -27.60
N ALA A 101 4.67 -2.79 -27.22
CA ALA A 101 4.64 -3.24 -25.83
C ALA A 101 6.02 -3.69 -25.34
N TYR A 102 6.81 -4.35 -26.20
CA TYR A 102 8.18 -4.76 -25.87
C TYR A 102 9.12 -3.57 -25.72
N GLU A 103 9.07 -2.61 -26.65
CA GLU A 103 9.87 -1.39 -26.58
C GLU A 103 9.59 -0.60 -25.29
N LEU A 104 8.31 -0.39 -24.97
CA LEU A 104 7.93 0.26 -23.72
C LEU A 104 8.44 -0.53 -22.50
N TRP A 105 8.46 -1.86 -22.55
CA TRP A 105 9.00 -2.66 -21.45
C TRP A 105 10.51 -2.49 -21.28
N GLU A 106 11.29 -2.45 -22.37
CA GLU A 106 12.74 -2.20 -22.27
C GLU A 106 13.03 -0.84 -21.65
N ASP A 107 12.28 0.20 -22.04
CA ASP A 107 12.41 1.53 -21.45
C ASP A 107 12.07 1.54 -19.95
N ILE A 108 11.05 0.79 -19.53
CA ILE A 108 10.65 0.66 -18.12
C ILE A 108 11.67 -0.15 -17.31
N ASP A 109 12.20 -1.24 -17.87
CA ASP A 109 13.16 -2.12 -17.19
C ASP A 109 14.53 -1.44 -17.02
N ALA A 110 14.90 -0.55 -17.93
CA ALA A 110 16.06 0.32 -17.79
C ALA A 110 15.94 1.30 -16.60
N VAL A 111 14.71 1.63 -16.17
CA VAL A 111 14.46 2.52 -15.04
C VAL A 111 14.26 1.72 -13.75
N THR A 112 15.15 1.96 -12.77
CA THR A 112 15.05 1.31 -11.45
C THR A 112 13.69 1.55 -10.80
N ALA A 113 13.07 0.48 -10.29
CA ALA A 113 11.78 0.57 -9.63
C ALA A 113 11.83 1.43 -8.35
N PRO A 114 10.80 2.24 -8.08
CA PRO A 114 10.79 3.11 -6.92
C PRO A 114 10.69 2.32 -5.61
N THR A 115 11.40 2.83 -4.60
CA THR A 115 11.38 2.29 -3.24
C THR A 115 10.99 3.39 -2.24
N VAL A 116 10.43 3.01 -1.10
CA VAL A 116 10.12 3.96 -0.03
C VAL A 116 10.20 3.36 1.36
N ASN A 117 10.61 4.18 2.33
CA ASN A 117 10.60 3.83 3.74
C ASN A 117 9.29 4.26 4.40
N LEU A 118 8.70 3.39 5.21
CA LEU A 118 7.42 3.69 5.89
C LEU A 118 7.58 4.70 7.03
N LEU A 119 8.72 4.71 7.71
CA LEU A 119 9.01 5.69 8.75
C LEU A 119 10.29 6.44 8.37
N ILE A 120 10.15 7.76 8.26
CA ILE A 120 11.27 8.68 8.14
C ILE A 120 11.29 9.41 9.48
N ALA A 121 12.33 9.21 10.27
CA ALA A 121 12.49 9.94 11.51
C ALA A 121 12.69 11.44 11.21
N SER A 122 12.38 12.29 12.20
CA SER A 122 12.43 13.75 12.03
C SER A 122 13.84 14.30 11.72
N ASP A 123 14.88 13.48 11.89
CA ASP A 123 16.27 13.75 11.56
C ASP A 123 16.66 13.27 10.15
N GLY A 124 15.71 12.74 9.37
CA GLY A 124 15.93 12.16 8.05
C GLY A 124 16.46 10.72 8.08
N THR A 125 16.62 10.11 9.25
CA THR A 125 17.03 8.70 9.33
C THR A 125 15.87 7.79 8.95
N THR A 126 16.15 6.87 8.03
CA THR A 126 15.18 5.88 7.55
C THR A 126 15.12 4.74 8.55
N SER A 127 13.98 4.61 9.24
CA SER A 127 13.77 3.57 10.24
C SER A 127 12.55 2.73 9.86
N GLY A 128 12.52 1.45 10.22
CA GLY A 128 11.39 0.56 9.91
C GLY A 128 11.43 -0.05 8.51
N LYS A 129 10.26 -0.50 8.03
CA LYS A 129 10.13 -1.29 6.80
C LYS A 129 10.41 -0.45 5.55
N ARG A 130 11.23 -0.98 4.66
CA ARG A 130 11.40 -0.46 3.30
C ARG A 130 10.47 -1.22 2.37
N LEU A 131 9.70 -0.50 1.56
CA LEU A 131 8.82 -1.08 0.55
C LEU A 131 9.43 -0.87 -0.83
N GLY A 132 9.33 -1.89 -1.66
CA GLY A 132 9.76 -1.88 -3.05
C GLY A 132 8.62 -2.21 -3.98
N LEU A 133 8.57 -1.51 -5.10
CA LEU A 133 7.72 -1.89 -6.22
C LEU A 133 8.45 -2.92 -7.08
N ILE A 134 7.72 -3.96 -7.48
CA ILE A 134 8.16 -4.98 -8.42
C ILE A 134 7.19 -4.95 -9.61
N ARG A 135 7.76 -4.87 -10.80
CA ARG A 135 7.03 -4.90 -12.06
C ARG A 135 7.21 -6.28 -12.68
N ASN A 136 6.13 -6.98 -12.96
CA ASN A 136 6.17 -8.23 -13.72
C ASN A 136 5.41 -8.05 -15.03
N GLN A 137 6.11 -8.19 -16.15
CA GLN A 137 5.49 -8.26 -17.47
C GLN A 137 4.67 -9.56 -17.60
N ILE A 138 3.45 -9.46 -18.16
CA ILE A 138 2.59 -10.63 -18.40
C ILE A 138 2.70 -11.11 -19.85
N ASN A 139 2.65 -10.20 -20.81
CA ASN A 139 2.87 -10.50 -22.22
C ASN A 139 4.37 -10.57 -22.49
N ASP A 140 4.90 -11.76 -22.76
CA ASP A 140 6.33 -11.98 -22.93
C ASP A 140 6.64 -12.78 -24.21
N LEU A 141 7.92 -13.10 -24.39
CA LEU A 141 8.44 -13.87 -25.52
C LEU A 141 7.93 -15.32 -25.58
N SER A 142 7.21 -15.78 -24.56
CA SER A 142 6.60 -17.11 -24.50
C SER A 142 5.12 -17.11 -24.84
N ASP A 143 4.49 -15.94 -25.05
CA ASP A 143 3.09 -15.81 -25.44
C ASP A 143 2.88 -16.35 -26.87
N PRO A 144 2.20 -17.51 -27.04
CA PRO A 144 2.05 -18.18 -28.33
C PRO A 144 1.01 -17.51 -29.24
N SER A 145 0.56 -16.30 -28.91
CA SER A 145 -0.44 -15.58 -29.71
C SER A 145 -0.01 -15.51 -31.19
N PRO A 146 -0.90 -15.90 -32.12
CA PRO A 146 -0.57 -15.99 -33.53
C PRO A 146 -0.23 -14.61 -34.11
N VAL A 147 0.73 -14.57 -35.03
CA VAL A 147 1.29 -13.35 -35.66
C VAL A 147 0.21 -12.46 -36.31
N GLU A 148 -0.95 -13.01 -36.67
CA GLU A 148 -2.04 -12.29 -37.34
C GLU A 148 -3.10 -11.70 -36.39
N ASP A 149 -3.16 -12.15 -35.13
CA ASP A 149 -3.85 -11.42 -34.07
C ASP A 149 -2.79 -10.51 -33.47
N ALA A 150 -2.61 -9.27 -33.89
CA ALA A 150 -1.56 -8.40 -33.34
C ALA A 150 -1.96 -7.87 -31.93
N PRO A 151 -1.63 -8.54 -30.81
CA PRO A 151 -2.15 -8.21 -29.48
C PRO A 151 -1.15 -7.36 -28.68
N TYR A 152 0.00 -7.00 -29.29
CA TYR A 152 1.16 -6.45 -28.61
C TYR A 152 1.27 -4.93 -28.73
N ARG A 153 0.13 -4.28 -29.00
CA ARG A 153 -0.04 -2.82 -28.88
C ARG A 153 -0.16 -2.40 -27.41
N THR A 154 -0.53 -3.33 -26.53
CA THR A 154 -0.79 -3.07 -25.12
C THR A 154 0.23 -3.81 -24.26
N LEU A 155 0.94 -3.09 -23.38
CA LEU A 155 1.80 -3.67 -22.36
C LEU A 155 0.97 -4.03 -21.12
N LYS A 156 1.07 -5.29 -20.68
CA LYS A 156 0.35 -5.81 -19.50
C LYS A 156 1.34 -5.95 -18.35
N ILE A 157 1.13 -5.16 -17.28
CA ILE A 157 2.03 -5.14 -16.12
C ILE A 157 1.27 -5.57 -14.87
N ASN A 158 1.85 -6.50 -14.13
CA ASN A 158 1.41 -6.84 -12.78
C ASN A 158 2.35 -6.20 -11.76
N TYR A 159 1.88 -5.14 -11.11
CA TYR A 159 2.58 -4.50 -10.01
C TYR A 159 2.40 -5.26 -8.71
N GLN A 160 3.48 -5.43 -7.98
CA GLN A 160 3.48 -5.93 -6.61
C GLN A 160 4.31 -5.00 -5.73
N VAL A 161 3.81 -4.70 -4.53
CA VAL A 161 4.60 -4.03 -3.50
C VAL A 161 4.91 -5.01 -2.39
N ARG A 162 6.19 -5.14 -2.07
CA ARG A 162 6.70 -6.01 -1.01
C ARG A 162 7.65 -5.24 -0.10
N GLU A 163 7.87 -5.77 1.09
CA GLU A 163 8.94 -5.29 1.96
C GLU A 163 10.30 -5.69 1.34
N LEU A 164 11.32 -4.85 1.48
CA LEU A 164 12.67 -5.10 0.98
C LEU A 164 13.64 -5.25 2.16
N ASP A 165 14.63 -6.14 1.99
CA ASP A 165 15.78 -6.20 2.89
C ASP A 165 16.80 -5.07 2.60
N SER A 166 17.90 -5.05 3.35
CA SER A 166 18.98 -4.07 3.18
C SER A 166 19.68 -4.14 1.81
N SER A 167 19.45 -5.21 1.05
CA SER A 167 20.06 -5.51 -0.25
C SER A 167 19.03 -5.44 -1.39
N ASP A 168 17.88 -4.79 -1.17
CA ASP A 168 16.78 -4.65 -2.13
C ASP A 168 16.09 -5.96 -2.57
N ASN A 169 16.26 -7.04 -1.80
CA ASN A 169 15.53 -8.27 -2.07
C ASN A 169 14.14 -8.23 -1.43
N PRO A 170 13.10 -8.66 -2.14
CA PRO A 170 11.77 -8.77 -1.56
C PRO A 170 11.72 -9.81 -0.45
N ILE A 171 11.21 -9.37 0.69
CA ILE A 171 10.93 -10.19 1.87
C ILE A 171 9.45 -10.10 2.22
N GLY A 172 8.90 -11.20 2.74
CA GLY A 172 7.52 -11.25 3.21
C GLY A 172 6.45 -11.28 2.12
N ASP A 173 5.21 -11.01 2.57
CA ASP A 173 4.00 -11.12 1.77
C ASP A 173 3.75 -9.90 0.87
N VAL A 174 2.91 -10.09 -0.15
CA VAL A 174 2.47 -9.01 -1.02
C VAL A 174 1.53 -8.07 -0.26
N ILE A 175 1.93 -6.81 -0.14
CA ILE A 175 1.18 -5.76 0.57
C ILE A 175 0.08 -5.19 -0.33
N ALA A 176 0.44 -4.91 -1.59
CA ALA A 176 -0.46 -4.41 -2.62
C ALA A 176 -0.14 -5.06 -3.95
N LYS A 177 -1.18 -5.29 -4.76
CA LYS A 177 -1.09 -5.78 -6.12
C LYS A 177 -1.98 -4.96 -7.04
N ARG A 178 -1.52 -4.67 -8.25
CA ARG A 178 -2.33 -4.00 -9.27
C ARG A 178 -1.98 -4.51 -10.65
N TYR A 179 -2.99 -4.96 -11.37
CA TYR A 179 -2.87 -5.22 -12.78
C TYR A 179 -3.19 -3.94 -13.55
N VAL A 180 -2.34 -3.61 -14.53
CA VAL A 180 -2.58 -2.50 -15.44
C VAL A 180 -2.29 -2.92 -16.87
N GLU A 181 -2.95 -2.22 -17.78
CA GLU A 181 -2.71 -2.30 -19.21
C GLU A 181 -2.36 -0.90 -19.69
N VAL A 182 -1.22 -0.76 -20.36
CA VAL A 182 -0.71 0.52 -20.86
C VAL A 182 -0.60 0.42 -22.37
N ILE A 183 -1.19 1.38 -23.07
CA ILE A 183 -1.15 1.46 -24.53
C ILE A 183 -0.30 2.69 -24.88
N PRO A 184 0.85 2.53 -25.55
CA PRO A 184 1.61 3.65 -26.08
C PRO A 184 0.78 4.47 -27.06
N ASP A 185 0.91 5.80 -27.04
CA ASP A 185 0.14 6.69 -27.92
C ASP A 185 0.39 6.39 -29.41
N VAL A 186 1.63 6.05 -29.75
CA VAL A 186 2.04 5.63 -31.09
C VAL A 186 1.34 4.36 -31.56
N ALA A 187 1.00 3.44 -30.64
CA ALA A 187 0.31 2.20 -30.97
C ALA A 187 -1.17 2.42 -31.32
N LEU A 188 -1.76 3.55 -30.92
CA LEU A 188 -3.13 3.95 -31.29
C LEU A 188 -3.23 4.44 -32.73
N GLN A 189 -2.11 4.86 -33.33
CA GLN A 189 -2.07 5.35 -34.71
C GLN A 189 -2.01 4.22 -35.75
N CYS A 190 -1.78 2.99 -35.30
CA CYS A 190 -1.65 1.84 -36.16
C CYS A 190 -2.98 1.51 -36.89
N PRO A 191 -2.93 1.20 -38.20
CA PRO A 191 -4.10 0.93 -39.02
C PRO A 191 -4.89 -0.33 -38.58
#